data_AF-A0A7S0KRQ8-F1
#
_entry.id   AF-A0A7S0KRQ8-F1
#
_cell.length_a   1.000
_cell.length_b   1.000
_cell.length_c   1.000
_cell.angle_alpha   90.00
_cell.angle_beta   90.00
_cell.angle_gamma   90.00
#
_symmetry.space_group_name_H-M   'P 1'
#
loop_
_entity.id
_entity.type
_entity.pdbx_description
1 polymer ?
#
loop_
_entity_poly.entity_id
_entity_poly.type
_entity_poly.pdbx_seq_one_letter_code
_entity_poly.pdbx_strand_id
1 'polypeptide(L)'
;WREREITMSWQSYVDDHLIGTGHVVQGAICGVDGAIWAASAGFNVSPEEVQKIVAGFEDPSGLQAGGIYLCGEKHMFIRSDDRFVAGKKDSNGIFAWKANTCVVIGTHGENIQGNNCNTCVGNLADYLMNSGM
;
A
#
# COMPACT_ATOMS: atom_id res chain seq x y z
N TRP A 1 -18.73 10.29 -28.40
CA TRP A 1 -17.30 10.06 -28.17
C TRP A 1 -16.91 10.88 -26.94
N ARG A 2 -16.90 10.27 -25.75
CA ARG A 2 -16.45 10.97 -24.54
C ARG A 2 -14.92 10.94 -24.58
N GLU A 3 -14.31 12.12 -24.72
CA GLU A 3 -12.92 12.31 -24.32
C GLU A 3 -12.81 11.81 -22.88
N ARG A 4 -12.09 10.70 -22.69
CA ARG A 4 -11.53 10.40 -21.37
C ARG A 4 -10.44 11.45 -21.20
N GLU A 5 -10.73 12.51 -20.47
CA GLU A 5 -9.69 13.31 -19.84
C GLU A 5 -8.77 12.31 -19.14
N ILE A 6 -7.55 12.13 -19.65
CA ILE A 6 -6.48 11.49 -18.90
C ILE A 6 -6.06 12.52 -17.86
N THR A 7 -6.91 12.77 -16.87
CA THR A 7 -6.49 13.38 -15.63
C THR A 7 -5.56 12.35 -15.01
N MET A 8 -4.26 12.63 -14.97
CA MET A 8 -3.30 11.85 -14.19
C MET A 8 -3.74 11.92 -12.73
N SER A 9 -4.62 11.01 -12.35
CA SER A 9 -5.22 10.95 -11.04
C SER A 9 -4.51 9.84 -10.29
N TRP A 10 -4.29 10.03 -8.99
CA TRP A 10 -3.77 8.97 -8.12
C TRP A 10 -4.56 7.67 -8.26
N GLN A 11 -5.84 7.78 -8.63
CA GLN A 11 -6.71 6.65 -8.91
C GLN A 11 -6.24 5.80 -10.10
N SER A 12 -5.76 6.38 -11.21
CA SER A 12 -5.26 5.57 -12.33
C SER A 12 -4.01 4.79 -11.96
N TYR A 13 -3.16 5.31 -11.07
CA TYR A 13 -2.02 4.54 -10.57
C TYR A 13 -2.47 3.32 -9.75
N VAL A 14 -3.48 3.47 -8.91
CA VAL A 14 -4.03 2.34 -8.16
C VAL A 14 -4.71 1.35 -9.11
N ASP A 15 -5.59 1.83 -9.99
CA ASP A 15 -6.40 0.96 -10.84
C ASP A 15 -5.57 0.24 -11.90
N ASP A 16 -4.65 0.93 -12.59
CA ASP A 16 -3.90 0.35 -13.70
C ASP A 16 -2.59 -0.33 -13.25
N HIS A 17 -1.88 0.26 -12.28
CA HIS A 17 -0.55 -0.20 -11.88
C HIS A 17 -0.52 -1.06 -10.62
N LEU A 18 -1.61 -1.14 -9.85
CA LEU A 18 -1.78 -2.12 -8.77
C LEU A 18 -2.81 -3.16 -9.16
N ILE A 19 -4.08 -2.77 -9.24
CA ILE A 19 -5.20 -3.72 -9.43
C ILE A 19 -5.15 -4.36 -10.83
N GLY A 20 -4.87 -3.56 -11.87
CA GLY A 20 -4.79 -3.98 -13.26
C GLY A 20 -3.70 -5.02 -13.54
N THR A 21 -2.72 -5.17 -12.63
CA THR A 21 -1.67 -6.19 -12.75
C THR A 21 -2.18 -7.61 -12.45
N GLY A 22 -3.30 -7.73 -11.73
CA GLY A 22 -3.81 -9.02 -11.23
C GLY A 22 -2.97 -9.61 -10.09
N HIS A 23 -1.97 -8.88 -9.59
CA HIS A 23 -1.11 -9.29 -8.47
C HIS A 23 -1.46 -8.57 -7.16
N VAL A 24 -2.32 -7.56 -7.20
CA VAL A 24 -2.79 -6.81 -6.03
C VAL A 24 -4.32 -6.87 -6.03
N VAL A 25 -4.92 -7.31 -4.92
CA VAL A 25 -6.39 -7.39 -4.77
C VAL A 25 -6.96 -6.07 -4.27
N GLN A 26 -6.27 -5.44 -3.32
CA GLN A 26 -6.62 -4.12 -2.82
C GLN A 26 -5.35 -3.30 -2.64
N GLY A 27 -5.40 -2.02 -3.00
CA GLY A 27 -4.25 -1.13 -2.88
C GLY A 27 -4.64 0.33 -2.69
N ALA A 28 -3.72 1.10 -2.14
CA ALA A 28 -3.88 2.53 -1.93
C ALA A 28 -2.55 3.27 -2.08
N ILE A 29 -2.66 4.55 -2.42
CA ILE A 29 -1.57 5.52 -2.35
C ILE A 29 -1.99 6.55 -1.30
N CYS A 30 -1.13 6.71 -0.29
CA CYS A 30 -1.37 7.62 0.82
C CYS A 30 -0.17 8.53 1.00
N GLY A 31 -0.38 9.77 1.45
CA GLY A 31 0.69 10.64 1.91
C GLY A 31 1.33 10.12 3.21
N VAL A 32 2.58 10.49 3.45
CA VAL A 32 3.26 10.22 4.73
C VAL A 32 2.61 10.96 5.92
N ASP A 33 1.75 11.94 5.64
CA ASP A 33 0.89 12.65 6.59
C ASP A 33 -0.41 11.88 6.91
N GLY A 34 -0.65 10.74 6.25
CA GLY A 34 -1.84 9.91 6.44
C GLY A 34 -2.99 10.28 5.50
N ALA A 35 -2.84 11.30 4.66
CA ALA A 35 -3.85 11.65 3.67
C ALA A 35 -4.00 10.53 2.65
N ILE A 36 -5.24 10.11 2.37
CA ILE A 36 -5.51 9.07 1.38
C ILE A 36 -5.64 9.74 0.02
N TRP A 37 -4.73 9.46 -0.91
CA TRP A 37 -4.72 10.08 -2.24
C TRP A 37 -5.54 9.28 -3.25
N ALA A 38 -5.45 7.95 -3.16
CA ALA A 38 -6.28 7.03 -3.91
C ALA A 38 -6.36 5.67 -3.22
N ALA A 39 -7.45 4.96 -3.45
CA ALA A 39 -7.64 3.60 -2.96
C ALA A 39 -8.50 2.80 -3.94
N SER A 40 -8.28 1.49 -4.00
CA SER A 40 -9.10 0.59 -4.81
C SER A 40 -10.50 0.49 -4.24
N ALA A 41 -11.49 0.15 -5.07
CA ALA A 41 -12.87 -0.01 -4.64
C ALA A 41 -13.00 -0.96 -3.43
N GLY A 42 -13.69 -0.50 -2.38
CA GLY A 42 -13.89 -1.27 -1.15
C GLY A 42 -12.68 -1.33 -0.20
N PHE A 43 -11.57 -0.67 -0.53
CA PHE A 43 -10.41 -0.57 0.35
C PHE A 43 -10.45 0.72 1.16
N ASN A 44 -11.06 0.65 2.34
CA ASN A 44 -11.36 1.81 3.17
C ASN A 44 -10.35 1.95 4.32
N VAL A 45 -9.08 2.19 3.97
CA VAL A 45 -8.00 2.45 4.92
C VAL A 45 -8.25 3.77 5.64
N SER A 46 -7.96 3.85 6.93
CA SER A 46 -8.07 5.10 7.69
C SER A 46 -6.75 5.89 7.75
N PRO A 47 -6.78 7.22 7.88
CA PRO A 47 -5.56 8.01 8.07
C PRO A 47 -4.72 7.56 9.28
N GLU A 48 -5.38 7.15 10.36
CA GLU A 48 -4.72 6.63 11.57
C GLU A 48 -4.00 5.30 11.32
N GLU A 49 -4.58 4.43 10.49
CA GLU A 49 -3.95 3.19 10.05
C GLU A 49 -2.69 3.48 9.23
N VAL A 50 -2.78 4.41 8.28
CA VAL A 50 -1.63 4.85 7.47
C VAL A 50 -0.53 5.43 8.37
N GLN A 51 -0.88 6.31 9.31
CA GLN A 51 0.09 6.92 10.23
C GLN A 51 0.85 5.89 11.06
N LYS A 52 0.18 4.81 11.51
CA LYS A 52 0.85 3.71 12.20
C LYS A 52 1.84 2.97 11.30
N ILE A 53 1.50 2.78 10.02
CA ILE A 53 2.41 2.18 9.04
C ILE A 53 3.59 3.12 8.78
N VAL A 54 3.35 4.43 8.63
CA VAL A 54 4.40 5.44 8.42
C VAL A 54 5.38 5.45 9.60
N ALA A 55 4.87 5.49 10.83
CA ALA A 55 5.67 5.40 12.04
C ALA A 55 6.45 4.07 12.11
N GLY A 56 5.86 2.98 11.61
CA GLY A 56 6.47 1.66 11.56
C GLY A 56 7.69 1.52 10.65
N PHE A 57 7.90 2.45 9.70
CA PHE A 57 9.15 2.50 8.94
C PHE A 57 10.34 3.00 9.78
N GLU A 58 10.07 3.80 10.82
CA GLU A 58 11.09 4.37 11.70
C GLU A 58 11.23 3.58 13.01
N ASP A 59 10.09 3.24 13.63
CA ASP A 59 10.01 2.40 14.83
C ASP A 59 8.94 1.31 14.68
N PRO A 60 9.33 0.05 14.43
CA PRO A 60 8.38 -1.04 14.26
C PRO A 60 7.82 -1.58 15.57
N SER A 61 8.26 -1.11 16.73
CA SER A 61 7.82 -1.63 18.04
C SER A 61 6.29 -1.61 18.18
N GLY A 62 5.63 -0.56 17.69
CA GLY A 62 4.18 -0.45 17.67
C GLY A 62 3.49 -1.51 16.78
N LEU A 63 4.06 -1.79 15.60
CA LEU A 63 3.53 -2.80 14.69
C LEU A 63 3.83 -4.22 15.19
N GLN A 64 4.99 -4.45 15.82
CA GLN A 64 5.36 -5.74 16.41
C GLN A 64 4.43 -6.13 17.56
N ALA A 65 4.11 -5.20 18.45
CA ALA A 65 3.21 -5.46 19.58
C ALA A 65 1.73 -5.45 19.15
N GLY A 66 1.34 -4.49 18.32
CA GLY A 66 -0.06 -4.22 17.98
C GLY A 66 -0.58 -4.96 16.75
N GLY A 67 0.30 -5.33 15.81
CA GLY A 67 -0.05 -5.73 14.45
C GLY A 67 -0.27 -4.54 13.52
N ILE A 68 -0.42 -4.82 12.22
CA ILE A 68 -0.76 -3.85 11.18
C ILE A 68 -2.27 -3.86 11.00
N TYR A 69 -2.93 -2.70 11.10
CA TYR A 69 -4.37 -2.59 10.86
C TYR A 69 -4.61 -1.95 9.51
N LEU A 70 -5.50 -2.55 8.71
CA LEU A 70 -6.02 -1.98 7.47
C LEU A 70 -7.51 -2.31 7.36
N CYS A 71 -8.34 -1.30 7.07
CA CYS A 71 -9.79 -1.46 6.98
C CYS A 71 -10.41 -2.05 8.27
N GLY A 72 -9.84 -1.75 9.44
CA GLY A 72 -10.26 -2.30 10.73
C GLY A 72 -9.81 -3.74 11.00
N GLU A 73 -9.09 -4.37 10.06
CA GLU A 73 -8.62 -5.75 10.21
C GLU A 73 -7.15 -5.82 10.66
N LYS A 74 -6.90 -6.59 11.72
CA LYS A 74 -5.55 -6.83 12.23
C LYS A 74 -4.82 -7.87 11.37
N HIS A 75 -3.61 -7.52 10.98
CA HIS A 75 -2.65 -8.37 10.32
C HIS A 75 -1.40 -8.52 11.20
N MET A 76 -0.84 -9.72 11.20
CA MET A 76 0.41 -10.03 11.88
C MET A 76 1.56 -9.31 11.19
N PHE A 77 2.33 -8.53 11.96
CA PHE A 77 3.58 -7.96 11.50
C PHE A 77 4.59 -9.07 11.18
N ILE A 78 5.29 -8.95 10.05
CA ILE A 78 6.37 -9.87 9.67
C ILE A 78 7.71 -9.17 9.81
N ARG A 79 7.87 -8.03 9.13
CA ARG A 79 9.12 -7.26 9.12
C ARG A 79 8.87 -5.82 8.70
N SER A 80 9.83 -4.99 9.03
CA SER A 80 9.96 -3.60 8.58
C SER A 80 11.43 -3.33 8.27
N ASP A 81 11.65 -2.52 7.24
CA ASP A 81 12.90 -1.89 6.89
C ASP A 81 12.61 -0.38 6.68
N ASP A 82 13.63 0.45 6.45
CA ASP A 82 13.54 1.92 6.33
C ASP A 82 12.44 2.42 5.36
N ARG A 83 12.12 1.60 4.36
CA ARG A 83 11.14 1.90 3.32
C ARG A 83 10.08 0.84 3.12
N PHE A 84 10.10 -0.24 3.89
CA PHE A 84 9.29 -1.41 3.61
C PHE A 84 8.63 -1.93 4.88
N VAL A 85 7.35 -2.29 4.81
CA VAL A 85 6.64 -2.99 5.87
C VAL A 85 5.88 -4.16 5.25
N ALA A 86 6.00 -5.33 5.86
CA ALA A 86 5.24 -6.52 5.50
C ALA A 86 4.40 -7.03 6.67
N GLY A 87 3.18 -7.43 6.34
CA GLY A 87 2.28 -8.12 7.23
C GLY A 87 1.60 -9.30 6.55
N LYS A 88 0.92 -10.13 7.34
CA LYS A 88 0.04 -11.18 6.83
C LYS A 88 -1.17 -11.39 7.71
N LYS A 89 -2.25 -11.89 7.12
CA LYS A 89 -3.42 -12.43 7.79
C LYS A 89 -3.82 -13.67 7.03
N ASP A 90 -3.75 -14.82 7.70
CA ASP A 90 -3.98 -16.12 7.08
C ASP A 90 -3.10 -16.32 5.82
N SER A 91 -3.74 -16.52 4.67
CA SER A 91 -3.11 -16.69 3.36
C SER A 91 -2.90 -15.36 2.61
N ASN A 92 -3.38 -14.24 3.16
CA ASN A 92 -3.28 -12.91 2.56
C ASN A 92 -2.10 -12.14 3.16
N GLY A 93 -1.39 -11.39 2.31
CA GLY A 93 -0.27 -10.55 2.72
C GLY A 93 -0.54 -9.07 2.45
N ILE A 94 0.08 -8.23 3.26
CA ILE A 94 0.14 -6.78 3.07
C ILE A 94 1.58 -6.39 2.84
N PHE A 95 1.78 -5.51 1.87
CA PHE A 95 3.05 -4.84 1.61
C PHE A 95 2.82 -3.33 1.56
N ALA A 96 3.65 -2.58 2.28
CA ALA A 96 3.68 -1.14 2.22
C ALA A 96 5.10 -0.67 1.89
N TRP A 97 5.21 0.21 0.90
CA TRP A 97 6.47 0.79 0.44
C TRP A 97 6.43 2.31 0.52
N LYS A 98 7.43 2.88 1.19
CA LYS A 98 7.60 4.33 1.35
C LYS A 98 8.37 4.94 0.16
N ALA A 99 7.83 6.01 -0.40
CA ALA A 99 8.47 6.97 -1.31
C ALA A 99 8.95 8.22 -0.49
N ASN A 100 9.20 9.38 -1.10
CA ASN A 100 9.68 10.54 -0.33
C ASN A 100 8.57 11.18 0.53
N THR A 101 7.36 11.27 -0.01
CA THR A 101 6.19 11.98 0.51
C THR A 101 4.92 11.14 0.48
N CYS A 102 4.96 9.96 -0.14
CA CYS A 102 3.86 9.01 -0.14
C CYS A 102 4.27 7.59 0.27
N VAL A 103 3.26 6.76 0.51
CA VAL A 103 3.35 5.33 0.82
C VAL A 103 2.37 4.61 -0.09
N VAL A 104 2.84 3.57 -0.75
CA VAL A 104 2.02 2.67 -1.57
C VAL A 104 1.74 1.43 -0.75
N ILE A 105 0.47 1.10 -0.57
CA ILE A 105 0.00 -0.07 0.17
C ILE A 105 -0.67 -1.01 -0.81
N GLY A 106 -0.37 -2.30 -0.73
CA GLY A 106 -1.05 -3.33 -1.50
C GLY A 106 -1.21 -4.62 -0.73
N THR A 107 -2.28 -5.33 -1.05
CA THR A 107 -2.64 -6.62 -0.45
C THR A 107 -2.83 -7.66 -1.54
N HIS A 108 -2.59 -8.92 -1.21
CA HIS A 108 -2.87 -10.04 -2.10
C HIS A 108 -3.83 -11.04 -1.46
N GLY A 109 -4.57 -11.74 -2.33
CA GLY A 109 -5.43 -12.85 -1.94
C GLY A 109 -4.70 -14.19 -1.94
N GLU A 110 -5.43 -15.24 -1.57
CA GLU A 110 -4.93 -16.62 -1.42
C GLU A 110 -4.34 -17.23 -2.70
N ASN A 111 -4.84 -16.82 -3.86
CA ASN A 111 -4.43 -17.34 -5.17
C ASN A 111 -3.29 -16.56 -5.83
N ILE A 112 -2.72 -15.58 -5.13
CA ILE A 112 -1.67 -14.70 -5.65
C ILE A 112 -0.40 -14.93 -4.84
N GLN A 113 0.72 -15.13 -5.54
CA GLN A 113 2.02 -15.20 -4.88
C GLN A 113 2.37 -13.85 -4.27
N GLY A 114 2.61 -13.83 -2.95
CA GLY A 114 2.95 -12.61 -2.22
C GLY A 114 4.17 -11.88 -2.78
N ASN A 115 5.15 -12.60 -3.36
CA ASN A 115 6.30 -11.97 -4.00
C ASN A 115 5.90 -11.09 -5.20
N ASN A 116 4.95 -11.52 -6.03
CA ASN A 116 4.49 -10.74 -7.19
C ASN A 116 3.75 -9.48 -6.73
N CYS A 117 2.93 -9.59 -5.68
CA CYS A 117 2.27 -8.43 -5.07
C CYS A 117 3.31 -7.45 -4.51
N ASN A 118 4.30 -7.95 -3.76
CA ASN A 118 5.36 -7.12 -3.19
C ASN A 118 6.14 -6.36 -4.28
N THR A 119 6.56 -7.06 -5.34
CA THR A 119 7.26 -6.43 -6.47
C THR A 119 6.40 -5.39 -7.17
N CYS A 120 5.11 -5.64 -7.36
CA CYS A 120 4.20 -4.68 -7.98
C CYS A 120 4.06 -3.39 -7.16
N VAL A 121 3.84 -3.51 -5.85
CA VAL A 121 3.73 -2.36 -4.94
C VAL A 121 5.06 -1.59 -4.87
N GLY A 122 6.19 -2.31 -4.76
CA GLY A 122 7.52 -1.72 -4.71
C GLY A 122 7.87 -0.96 -5.99
N ASN A 123 7.59 -1.53 -7.17
CA ASN A 123 7.84 -0.87 -8.45
C ASN A 123 7.07 0.46 -8.58
N LEU A 124 5.81 0.50 -8.12
CA LEU A 124 5.05 1.75 -8.13
C LEU A 124 5.63 2.76 -7.14
N ALA A 125 6.01 2.34 -5.94
CA ALA A 125 6.64 3.22 -4.96
C ALA A 125 7.98 3.79 -5.47
N ASP A 126 8.80 2.97 -6.13
CA ASP A 126 10.07 3.41 -6.74
C ASP A 126 9.83 4.36 -7.91
N TYR A 127 8.81 4.13 -8.73
CA TYR A 127 8.43 5.06 -9.79
C TYR A 127 8.02 6.43 -9.23
N LEU A 128 7.21 6.45 -8.17
CA LEU A 128 6.78 7.68 -7.49
C LEU A 128 7.97 8.40 -6.88
N MET A 129 8.86 7.66 -6.19
CA MET A 129 10.09 8.21 -5.64
C MET A 129 10.97 8.88 -6.70
N ASN A 130 11.18 8.23 -7.83
CA ASN A 130 11.96 8.76 -8.94
C ASN A 130 11.28 9.96 -9.63
N SER A 131 9.96 10.09 -9.47
CA SER A 131 9.18 11.24 -9.96
C SER A 131 9.20 12.43 -8.98
N GLY A 132 9.96 12.34 -7.87
CA GLY A 132 10.08 13.38 -6.86
C GLY A 132 8.99 13.34 -5.78
N MET A 133 8.18 12.28 -5.77
CA MET A 133 7.15 12.03 -4.76
C MET A 133 7.68 11.22 -3.59
#